data_AF-A0A6I6G459-F1
#
_entry.id   AF-A0A6I6G459-F1
#
_cell.length_a   1.000
_cell.length_b   1.000
_cell.length_c   1.000
_cell.angle_alpha   90.00
_cell.angle_beta   90.00
_cell.angle_gamma   90.00
#
_symmetry.space_group_name_H-M   'P 1'
#
loop_
_entity.id
_entity.type
_entity.pdbx_description
1 polymer ?
#
loop_
_entity_poly.entity_id
_entity_poly.type
_entity_poly.pdbx_seq_one_letter_code
_entity_poly.pdbx_strand_id
1 'polypeptide(L)'
;MAQKSTTESNKDVVDILTADHREMIGLIEMIEETTDPKERRSLADSVIAEVTRHSVAEELFVYPVYEREVPDGTEEVEHDKEEHQEIEEVMKELEGVDAESAEFMALVKRFKELLDHHADDEETDQFPKLRAAVSAEDLLDLGRKVEAAKTIAPTRPHPGSPHSELFHMTLGPGVGMVDRLRDALSGRLKNT
;
A
#
# COMPACT_ATOMS: atom_id res chain seq x y z
N MET A 1 -20.86 -28.33 -19.11
CA MET A 1 -20.76 -26.94 -18.61
C MET A 1 -20.29 -27.03 -17.16
N ALA A 2 -19.02 -26.76 -16.90
CA ALA A 2 -18.47 -26.81 -15.55
C ALA A 2 -18.68 -25.43 -14.90
N GLN A 3 -19.47 -25.41 -13.84
CA GLN A 3 -19.69 -24.24 -13.01
C GLN A 3 -18.41 -24.00 -12.22
N LYS A 4 -17.65 -22.97 -12.59
CA LYS A 4 -16.46 -22.54 -11.85
C LYS A 4 -16.98 -21.89 -10.56
N SER A 5 -16.96 -22.64 -9.47
CA SER A 5 -17.23 -22.12 -8.13
C SER A 5 -16.08 -21.18 -7.74
N THR A 6 -16.17 -19.91 -8.12
CA THR A 6 -15.46 -18.84 -7.42
C THR A 6 -16.12 -18.74 -6.05
N THR A 7 -15.49 -19.30 -5.03
CA THR A 7 -15.68 -18.83 -3.66
C THR A 7 -15.37 -17.35 -3.69
N GLU A 8 -16.40 -16.50 -3.73
CA GLU A 8 -16.20 -15.09 -3.42
C GLU A 8 -15.60 -15.04 -2.02
N SER A 9 -14.43 -14.43 -1.93
CA SER A 9 -13.79 -14.10 -0.67
C SER A 9 -14.78 -13.27 0.13
N ASN A 10 -15.29 -13.80 1.24
CA ASN A 10 -16.21 -13.10 2.12
C ASN A 10 -15.46 -12.13 3.06
N LYS A 11 -14.29 -11.64 2.62
CA LYS A 11 -13.44 -10.70 3.32
C LYS A 11 -13.89 -9.30 2.98
N ASP A 12 -14.07 -8.47 4.01
CA ASP A 12 -14.36 -7.07 3.81
C ASP A 12 -13.07 -6.25 3.57
N VAL A 13 -13.22 -4.96 3.27
CA VAL A 13 -12.10 -4.04 3.06
C VAL A 13 -11.09 -4.03 4.21
N VAL A 14 -11.55 -4.09 5.46
CA VAL A 14 -10.67 -4.09 6.64
C VAL A 14 -9.85 -5.38 6.67
N ASP A 15 -10.46 -6.54 6.39
CA ASP A 15 -9.72 -7.81 6.33
C ASP A 15 -8.64 -7.81 5.23
N ILE A 16 -8.86 -7.07 4.14
CA ILE A 16 -7.92 -6.94 3.02
C ILE A 16 -6.75 -6.03 3.41
N LEU A 17 -7.01 -4.84 3.93
CA LEU A 17 -5.98 -3.87 4.29
C LEU A 17 -5.12 -4.34 5.48
N THR A 18 -5.75 -4.93 6.50
CA THR A 18 -5.01 -5.62 7.58
C THR A 18 -4.14 -6.78 7.07
N ALA A 19 -4.56 -7.47 6.00
CA ALA A 19 -3.71 -8.49 5.39
C ALA A 19 -2.52 -7.87 4.65
N ASP A 20 -2.71 -6.72 4.00
CA ASP A 20 -1.62 -5.95 3.38
C ASP A 20 -0.59 -5.50 4.41
N HIS A 21 -1.02 -4.92 5.54
CA HIS A 21 -0.12 -4.51 6.63
C HIS A 21 0.80 -5.66 7.05
N ARG A 22 0.21 -6.84 7.31
CA ARG A 22 0.97 -8.03 7.70
C ARG A 22 1.96 -8.48 6.63
N GLU A 23 1.58 -8.41 5.35
CA GLU A 23 2.46 -8.76 4.24
C GLU A 23 3.63 -7.78 4.14
N MET A 24 3.35 -6.48 4.22
CA MET A 24 4.35 -5.42 4.12
C MET A 24 5.34 -5.47 5.30
N ILE A 25 4.85 -5.63 6.53
CA ILE A 25 5.70 -5.82 7.72
C ILE A 25 6.54 -7.09 7.59
N GLY A 26 5.96 -8.21 7.13
CA GLY A 26 6.69 -9.46 6.91
C GLY A 26 7.78 -9.33 5.84
N LEU A 27 7.54 -8.57 4.77
CA LEU A 27 8.57 -8.23 3.77
C LEU A 27 9.74 -7.46 4.40
N ILE A 28 9.45 -6.50 5.28
CA ILE A 28 10.48 -5.73 5.97
C ILE A 28 11.30 -6.62 6.91
N GLU A 29 10.64 -7.51 7.67
CA GLU A 29 11.34 -8.46 8.54
C GLU A 29 12.30 -9.36 7.75
N MET A 30 11.89 -9.83 6.56
CA MET A 30 12.78 -10.59 5.68
C MET A 30 14.00 -9.77 5.22
N ILE A 31 13.86 -8.45 5.00
CA ILE A 31 15.01 -7.55 4.69
C ILE A 31 15.99 -7.51 5.86
N GLU A 32 15.48 -7.42 7.09
CA GLU A 32 16.29 -7.37 8.31
C GLU A 32 17.06 -8.66 8.57
N GLU A 33 16.49 -9.81 8.19
CA GLU A 33 17.07 -11.13 8.39
C GLU A 33 18.09 -11.53 7.30
N THR A 34 17.88 -11.12 6.04
CA THR A 34 18.78 -11.53 4.96
C THR A 34 20.12 -10.79 5.00
N THR A 35 21.18 -11.50 4.62
CA THR A 35 22.52 -10.94 4.40
C THR A 35 22.87 -10.77 2.93
N ASP A 36 22.03 -11.24 2.00
CA ASP A 36 22.26 -11.08 0.56
C ASP A 36 21.77 -9.69 0.11
N PRO A 37 22.66 -8.80 -0.36
CA PRO A 37 22.28 -7.45 -0.80
C PRO A 37 21.31 -7.44 -1.98
N LYS A 38 21.36 -8.45 -2.86
CA LYS A 38 20.42 -8.55 -3.99
C LYS A 38 19.03 -8.93 -3.51
N GLU A 39 18.95 -9.85 -2.56
CA GLU A 39 17.69 -10.22 -1.92
C GLU A 39 17.09 -9.05 -1.15
N ARG A 40 17.90 -8.32 -0.36
CA ARG A 40 17.48 -7.08 0.32
C ARG A 40 16.88 -6.07 -0.63
N ARG A 41 17.56 -5.79 -1.74
CA ARG A 41 17.05 -4.86 -2.76
C ARG A 41 15.73 -5.36 -3.35
N SER A 42 15.65 -6.65 -3.70
CA SER A 42 14.42 -7.22 -4.26
C SER A 42 13.24 -7.16 -3.29
N LEU A 43 13.47 -7.43 -2.00
CA LEU A 43 12.45 -7.34 -0.96
C LEU A 43 12.03 -5.88 -0.71
N ALA A 44 12.98 -4.95 -0.61
CA ALA A 44 12.70 -3.52 -0.48
C ALA A 44 11.85 -3.00 -1.64
N ASP A 45 12.22 -3.36 -2.88
CA ASP A 45 11.43 -2.99 -4.05
C ASP A 45 10.03 -3.62 -3.98
N SER A 46 9.87 -4.83 -3.41
CA SER A 46 8.56 -5.49 -3.28
C SER A 46 7.68 -4.76 -2.27
N VAL A 47 8.18 -4.47 -1.06
CA VAL A 47 7.40 -3.73 -0.06
C VAL A 47 7.06 -2.31 -0.50
N ILE A 48 7.97 -1.61 -1.19
CA ILE A 48 7.68 -0.29 -1.77
C ILE A 48 6.48 -0.37 -2.72
N ALA A 49 6.42 -1.42 -3.54
CA ALA A 49 5.33 -1.60 -4.49
C ALA A 49 4.01 -1.95 -3.79
N GLU A 50 4.02 -2.75 -2.72
CA GLU A 50 2.81 -3.05 -1.95
C GLU A 50 2.29 -1.82 -1.21
N VAL A 51 3.15 -1.09 -0.50
CA VAL A 51 2.76 0.16 0.19
C VAL A 51 2.18 1.17 -0.80
N THR A 52 2.82 1.33 -1.98
CA THR A 52 2.28 2.23 -3.01
C THR A 52 0.89 1.81 -3.51
N ARG A 53 0.63 0.50 -3.65
CA ARG A 53 -0.69 0.02 -4.11
C ARG A 53 -1.75 0.20 -3.03
N HIS A 54 -1.37 -0.07 -1.79
CA HIS A 54 -2.20 0.01 -0.61
C HIS A 54 -2.68 1.45 -0.38
N SER A 55 -1.75 2.40 -0.25
CA SER A 55 -2.08 3.81 -0.02
C SER A 55 -2.95 4.43 -1.12
N VAL A 56 -2.66 4.10 -2.38
CA VAL A 56 -3.49 4.54 -3.52
C VAL A 56 -4.92 3.98 -3.45
N ALA A 57 -5.08 2.74 -2.99
CA ALA A 57 -6.41 2.14 -2.88
C ALA A 57 -7.21 2.77 -1.74
N GLU A 58 -6.57 3.09 -0.62
CA GLU A 58 -7.20 3.78 0.51
C GLU A 58 -7.64 5.19 0.16
N GLU A 59 -6.73 5.99 -0.40
CA GLU A 59 -7.02 7.36 -0.79
C GLU A 59 -8.14 7.46 -1.83
N LEU A 60 -8.22 6.51 -2.75
CA LEU A 60 -9.26 6.53 -3.80
C LEU A 60 -10.63 6.03 -3.32
N PHE A 61 -10.67 5.14 -2.33
CA PHE A 61 -11.91 4.41 -2.01
C PHE A 61 -12.27 4.45 -0.54
N VAL A 62 -11.31 4.24 0.36
CA VAL A 62 -11.56 4.12 1.81
C VAL A 62 -11.77 5.48 2.43
N TYR A 63 -10.82 6.40 2.23
CA TYR A 63 -10.85 7.72 2.84
C TYR A 63 -12.11 8.53 2.49
N PRO A 64 -12.59 8.59 1.23
CA PRO A 64 -13.84 9.30 0.92
C PRO A 64 -15.09 8.71 1.59
N VAL A 65 -15.06 7.41 1.92
CA VAL A 65 -16.13 6.76 2.69
C VAL A 65 -15.95 7.06 4.18
N TYR A 66 -14.73 6.97 4.69
CA TYR A 66 -14.40 7.23 6.08
C TYR A 66 -14.78 8.66 6.48
N GLU A 67 -14.35 9.67 5.72
CA GLU A 67 -14.68 11.09 5.92
C GLU A 67 -16.20 11.35 5.95
N ARG A 68 -16.98 10.58 5.19
CA ARG A 68 -18.43 10.76 5.06
C ARG A 68 -19.22 10.08 6.18
N GLU A 69 -18.79 8.90 6.60
CA GLU A 69 -19.57 8.02 7.48
C GLU A 69 -19.10 8.07 8.94
N VAL A 70 -17.84 8.44 9.21
CA VAL A 70 -17.26 8.45 10.56
C VAL A 70 -17.17 9.89 11.11
N PRO A 71 -17.68 10.16 12.33
CA PRO A 71 -17.50 11.46 12.99
C PRO A 71 -16.03 11.81 13.13
N ASP A 72 -15.68 13.07 12.87
CA ASP A 72 -14.30 13.58 12.90
C ASP A 72 -13.35 12.89 11.88
N GLY A 73 -13.88 12.08 10.96
CA GLY A 73 -13.09 11.29 10.02
C GLY A 73 -12.24 12.11 9.04
N THR A 74 -12.55 13.39 8.82
CA THR A 74 -11.69 14.29 8.03
C THR A 74 -10.35 14.56 8.71
N GLU A 75 -10.31 14.73 10.03
CA GLU A 75 -9.05 14.99 10.74
C GLU A 75 -8.16 13.74 10.75
N GLU A 76 -8.76 12.57 10.97
CA GLU A 76 -8.07 11.27 10.95
C GLU A 76 -7.51 10.97 9.54
N VAL A 77 -8.31 11.16 8.49
CA VAL A 77 -7.84 10.95 7.11
C VAL A 77 -6.74 11.92 6.69
N GLU A 78 -6.77 13.18 7.13
CA GLU A 78 -5.68 14.11 6.83
C GLU A 78 -4.39 13.70 7.56
N HIS A 79 -4.48 13.17 8.78
CA HIS A 79 -3.34 12.59 9.49
C HIS A 79 -2.76 11.40 8.71
N ASP A 80 -3.58 10.45 8.25
CA ASP A 80 -3.09 9.28 7.51
C ASP A 80 -2.43 9.67 6.18
N LYS A 81 -2.94 10.71 5.50
CA LYS A 81 -2.28 11.25 4.30
C LYS A 81 -0.90 11.84 4.61
N GLU A 82 -0.75 12.51 5.75
CA GLU A 82 0.57 12.99 6.22
C GLU A 82 1.51 11.82 6.48
N GLU A 83 1.05 10.75 7.14
CA GLU A 83 1.85 9.53 7.36
C GLU A 83 2.25 8.84 6.05
N HIS A 84 1.31 8.71 5.11
CA HIS A 84 1.58 8.21 3.76
C HIS A 84 2.66 9.03 3.05
N GLN A 85 2.62 10.36 3.19
CA GLN A 85 3.64 11.23 2.63
C GLN A 85 5.01 10.97 3.26
N GLU A 86 5.10 10.85 4.59
CA GLU A 86 6.35 10.55 5.29
C GLU A 86 6.92 9.17 4.87
N ILE A 87 6.06 8.17 4.76
CA ILE A 87 6.42 6.84 4.27
C ILE A 87 6.92 6.93 2.83
N GLU A 88 6.24 7.68 1.95
CA GLU A 88 6.66 7.88 0.55
C GLU A 88 8.05 8.53 0.44
N GLU A 89 8.34 9.51 1.29
CA GLU A 89 9.65 10.15 1.36
C GLU A 89 10.75 9.16 1.73
N VAL A 90 10.53 8.32 2.74
CA VAL A 90 11.50 7.27 3.13
C VAL A 90 11.67 6.23 2.02
N MET A 91 10.59 5.83 1.34
CA MET A 91 10.68 4.91 0.20
C MET A 91 11.54 5.48 -0.93
N LYS A 92 11.38 6.78 -1.25
CA LYS A 92 12.21 7.47 -2.27
C LYS A 92 13.69 7.51 -1.89
N GLU A 93 14.00 7.77 -0.62
CA GLU A 93 15.38 7.70 -0.12
C GLU A 93 15.92 6.27 -0.28
N LEU A 94 15.13 5.25 0.09
CA LEU A 94 15.52 3.84 0.03
C LEU A 94 15.80 3.35 -1.41
N GLU A 95 15.11 3.87 -2.42
CA GLU A 95 15.40 3.58 -3.84
C GLU A 95 16.79 4.06 -4.28
N GLY A 96 17.31 5.12 -3.67
CA GLY A 96 18.57 5.76 -4.06
C GLY A 96 19.83 5.21 -3.39
N VAL A 97 19.69 4.42 -2.33
CA VAL A 97 20.80 3.99 -1.46
C VAL A 97 21.26 2.56 -1.77
N ASP A 98 22.55 2.25 -1.59
CA ASP A 98 23.07 0.89 -1.78
C ASP A 98 22.56 -0.08 -0.70
N ALA A 99 22.03 -1.24 -1.09
CA ALA A 99 21.50 -2.27 -0.19
C ALA A 99 22.57 -2.93 0.71
N GLU A 100 23.86 -2.72 0.42
CA GLU A 100 24.97 -3.11 1.29
C GLU A 100 25.27 -2.09 2.40
N SER A 101 24.78 -0.86 2.27
CA SER A 101 25.15 0.24 3.15
C SER A 101 24.44 0.18 4.52
N ALA A 102 25.08 0.76 5.53
CA ALA A 102 24.45 0.94 6.84
C ALA A 102 23.28 1.92 6.79
N GLU A 103 23.32 2.88 5.84
CA GLU A 103 22.24 3.85 5.60
C GLU A 103 20.97 3.15 5.12
N PHE A 104 21.08 2.17 4.21
CA PHE A 104 19.94 1.37 3.77
C PHE A 104 19.24 0.69 4.95
N MET A 105 20.00 0.04 5.83
CA MET A 105 19.41 -0.61 7.02
C MET A 105 18.82 0.39 8.02
N ALA A 106 19.33 1.62 8.08
CA ALA A 106 18.73 2.67 8.90
C ALA A 106 17.38 3.13 8.30
N LEU A 107 17.30 3.29 6.98
CA LEU A 107 16.08 3.64 6.27
C LEU A 107 15.02 2.53 6.36
N VAL A 108 15.41 1.26 6.25
CA VAL A 108 14.50 0.10 6.44
C VAL A 108 13.85 0.13 7.83
N LYS A 109 14.62 0.44 8.87
CA LYS A 109 14.08 0.54 10.23
C LYS A 109 13.12 1.72 10.38
N ARG A 110 13.48 2.88 9.86
CA ARG A 110 12.59 4.06 9.86
C ARG A 110 11.29 3.77 9.09
N PHE A 111 11.41 3.09 7.95
CA PHE A 111 10.25 2.69 7.16
C PHE A 111 9.34 1.73 7.95
N LYS A 112 9.93 0.75 8.66
CA LYS A 112 9.18 -0.14 9.54
C LYS A 112 8.45 0.63 10.64
N GLU A 113 9.14 1.53 11.33
CA GLU A 113 8.56 2.31 12.43
C GLU A 113 7.36 3.15 11.97
N LEU A 114 7.45 3.80 10.81
CA LEU A 114 6.34 4.57 10.24
C LEU A 114 5.17 3.66 9.83
N LEU A 115 5.46 2.53 9.16
CA LEU A 115 4.42 1.60 8.72
C LEU A 115 3.73 0.89 9.89
N ASP A 116 4.47 0.51 10.93
CA ASP A 116 3.92 -0.09 12.15
C ASP A 116 3.01 0.92 12.88
N HIS A 117 3.39 2.20 12.92
CA HIS A 117 2.56 3.26 13.51
C HIS A 117 1.26 3.46 12.75
N HIS A 118 1.35 3.67 11.44
CA HIS A 118 0.19 3.83 10.56
C HIS A 118 -0.78 2.64 10.65
N ALA A 119 -0.26 1.41 10.57
CA ALA A 119 -1.07 0.21 10.68
C ALA A 119 -1.73 0.05 12.06
N ASP A 120 -1.08 0.48 13.16
CA ASP A 120 -1.65 0.42 14.51
C ASP A 120 -2.81 1.42 14.67
N ASP A 121 -2.65 2.65 14.19
CA ASP A 121 -3.70 3.67 14.21
C ASP A 121 -4.95 3.20 13.43
N GLU A 122 -4.74 2.68 12.22
CA GLU A 122 -5.83 2.15 11.42
C GLU A 122 -6.48 0.91 12.05
N GLU A 123 -5.71 -0.11 12.42
CA GLU A 123 -6.27 -1.39 12.88
C GLU A 123 -6.92 -1.30 14.27
N THR A 124 -6.41 -0.44 15.16
CA THR A 124 -6.88 -0.37 16.55
C THR A 124 -7.97 0.66 16.78
N ASP A 125 -8.05 1.69 15.94
CA ASP A 125 -9.00 2.79 16.12
C ASP A 125 -9.91 2.98 14.90
N GLN A 126 -9.34 3.21 13.72
CA GLN A 126 -10.12 3.64 12.56
C GLN A 126 -10.96 2.52 11.93
N PHE A 127 -10.36 1.36 11.65
CA PHE A 127 -11.07 0.22 11.07
C PHE A 127 -12.25 -0.27 11.92
N PRO A 128 -12.16 -0.32 13.27
CA PRO A 128 -13.33 -0.52 14.13
C PRO A 128 -14.44 0.53 13.93
N LYS A 129 -14.10 1.83 13.82
CA LYS A 129 -15.08 2.90 13.56
C LYS A 129 -15.71 2.73 12.18
N LEU A 130 -14.93 2.44 11.15
CA LEU A 130 -15.41 2.19 9.80
C LEU A 130 -16.40 1.02 9.76
N ARG A 131 -16.07 -0.10 10.41
CA ARG A 131 -16.97 -1.27 10.54
C ARG A 131 -18.24 -0.97 11.32
N ALA A 132 -18.20 -0.04 12.26
CA ALA A 132 -19.38 0.39 13.01
C ALA A 132 -20.28 1.35 12.21
N ALA A 133 -19.70 2.17 11.33
CA ALA A 133 -20.40 3.19 10.55
C ALA A 133 -20.97 2.67 9.23
N VAL A 134 -20.30 1.71 8.59
CA VAL A 134 -20.62 1.24 7.23
C VAL A 134 -21.27 -0.13 7.25
N SER A 135 -22.24 -0.36 6.34
CA SER A 135 -22.92 -1.64 6.25
C SER A 135 -21.98 -2.75 5.79
N ALA A 136 -22.22 -3.99 6.23
CA ALA A 136 -21.42 -5.14 5.82
C ALA A 136 -21.40 -5.35 4.29
N GLU A 137 -22.49 -5.03 3.59
CA GLU A 137 -22.56 -5.12 2.13
C GLU A 137 -21.67 -4.07 1.46
N ASP A 138 -21.69 -2.83 1.97
CA ASP A 138 -20.85 -1.75 1.46
C ASP A 138 -19.36 -1.98 1.75
N LEU A 139 -19.01 -2.57 2.91
CA LEU A 139 -17.63 -2.94 3.23
C LEU A 139 -17.09 -4.04 2.30
N LEU A 140 -17.92 -5.01 1.92
CA LEU A 140 -17.57 -6.02 0.92
C LEU A 140 -17.41 -5.40 -0.47
N ASP A 141 -18.26 -4.44 -0.83
CA ASP A 141 -18.12 -3.69 -2.09
C ASP A 141 -16.85 -2.85 -2.12
N LEU A 142 -16.52 -2.22 -1.00
CA LEU A 142 -15.31 -1.44 -0.85
C LEU A 142 -14.06 -2.33 -0.99
N GLY A 143 -14.10 -3.53 -0.41
CA GLY A 143 -13.03 -4.53 -0.57
C GLY A 143 -12.77 -4.88 -2.03
N ARG A 144 -13.84 -5.11 -2.81
CA ARG A 144 -13.70 -5.38 -4.27
C ARG A 144 -13.09 -4.21 -5.03
N LYS A 145 -13.44 -2.97 -4.68
CA LYS A 145 -12.89 -1.76 -5.29
C LYS A 145 -11.41 -1.60 -4.96
N VAL A 146 -11.04 -1.78 -3.70
CA VAL A 146 -9.65 -1.74 -3.21
C VAL A 146 -8.79 -2.79 -3.93
N GLU A 147 -9.22 -4.06 -3.97
CA GLU A 147 -8.50 -5.11 -4.69
C GLU A 147 -8.32 -4.76 -6.17
N ALA A 148 -9.37 -4.26 -6.84
CA ALA A 148 -9.28 -3.83 -8.23
C ALA A 148 -8.31 -2.66 -8.43
N ALA A 149 -8.33 -1.66 -7.54
CA ALA A 149 -7.44 -0.51 -7.58
C ALA A 149 -5.97 -0.92 -7.48
N LYS A 150 -5.66 -1.81 -6.52
CA LYS A 150 -4.32 -2.36 -6.33
C LYS A 150 -3.79 -3.04 -7.59
N THR A 151 -4.64 -3.68 -8.40
CA THR A 151 -4.19 -4.33 -9.64
C THR A 151 -3.77 -3.37 -10.75
N ILE A 152 -4.12 -2.08 -10.68
CA ILE A 152 -3.81 -1.06 -11.70
C ILE A 152 -2.97 0.10 -11.15
N ALA A 153 -2.83 0.18 -9.84
CA ALA A 153 -2.01 1.18 -9.16
C ALA A 153 -0.52 1.08 -9.58
N PRO A 154 0.21 2.21 -9.51
CA PRO A 154 1.64 2.23 -9.78
C PRO A 154 2.41 1.36 -8.77
N THR A 155 3.66 1.06 -9.10
CA THR A 155 4.54 0.19 -8.30
C THR A 155 5.76 0.92 -7.74
N ARG A 156 5.77 2.26 -7.87
CA ARG A 156 6.79 3.17 -7.37
C ARG A 156 6.16 4.50 -6.92
N PRO A 157 6.75 5.16 -5.91
CA PRO A 157 6.52 6.56 -5.62
C PRO A 157 6.83 7.46 -6.83
N HIS A 158 6.05 8.50 -7.07
CA HIS A 158 6.30 9.43 -8.18
C HIS A 158 6.52 10.86 -7.66
N PRO A 159 7.48 11.64 -8.20
CA PRO A 159 7.85 12.99 -7.70
C PRO A 159 6.75 14.06 -7.78
N GLY A 160 5.56 13.71 -8.25
CA GLY A 160 4.45 14.62 -8.47
C GLY A 160 3.15 14.19 -7.80
N SER A 161 3.13 13.24 -6.86
CA SER A 161 1.93 12.93 -6.09
C SER A 161 1.68 14.00 -5.02
N PRO A 162 0.63 14.82 -5.15
CA PRO A 162 -0.18 15.21 -4.01
C PRO A 162 -1.53 14.50 -4.12
N HIS A 163 -1.93 13.91 -3.00
CA HIS A 163 -3.25 13.40 -2.59
C HIS A 163 -4.46 14.01 -3.33
N SER A 164 -4.61 13.70 -4.62
CA SER A 164 -5.69 14.22 -5.43
C SER A 164 -6.19 13.15 -6.37
N GLU A 165 -7.48 12.87 -6.27
CA GLU A 165 -8.27 11.90 -7.03
C GLU A 165 -8.01 11.95 -8.56
N LEU A 166 -7.48 13.05 -9.09
CA LEU A 166 -7.15 13.22 -10.51
C LEU A 166 -5.73 12.75 -10.89
N PHE A 167 -4.76 12.71 -9.98
CA PHE A 167 -3.37 12.40 -10.34
C PHE A 167 -3.19 10.92 -10.73
N HIS A 168 -3.93 10.02 -10.08
CA HIS A 168 -3.92 8.58 -10.39
C HIS A 168 -4.57 8.22 -11.73
N MET A 169 -5.46 9.09 -12.26
CA MET A 169 -6.20 8.80 -13.49
C MET A 169 -5.69 9.57 -14.73
N THR A 170 -4.83 10.59 -14.54
CA THR A 170 -4.42 11.52 -15.62
C THR A 170 -3.01 11.27 -16.18
N LEU A 171 -2.15 10.53 -15.47
CA LEU A 171 -1.01 9.88 -16.10
C LEU A 171 -1.56 8.68 -16.87
N GLY A 172 -1.87 8.91 -18.15
CA GLY A 172 -2.49 7.93 -19.03
C GLY A 172 -1.80 6.56 -19.03
N PRO A 173 -2.39 5.53 -19.68
CA PRO A 173 -1.98 4.12 -19.61
C PRO A 173 -0.49 3.80 -19.92
N GLY A 174 0.33 4.79 -20.27
CA GLY A 174 1.76 4.68 -20.46
C GLY A 174 2.62 4.66 -19.20
N VAL A 175 2.31 5.37 -18.10
CA VAL A 175 3.25 5.45 -16.95
C VAL A 175 3.26 4.16 -16.13
N GLY A 176 2.09 3.64 -15.74
CA GLY A 176 2.00 2.32 -15.10
C GLY A 176 2.54 1.18 -15.98
N MET A 177 2.43 1.30 -17.31
CA MET A 177 3.05 0.36 -18.25
C MET A 177 4.58 0.51 -18.32
N VAL A 178 5.10 1.74 -18.26
CA VAL A 178 6.55 2.02 -18.23
C VAL A 178 7.16 1.47 -16.94
N ASP A 179 6.50 1.65 -15.80
CA ASP A 179 6.96 1.08 -14.53
C ASP A 179 6.98 -0.44 -14.58
N ARG A 180 5.91 -1.08 -15.07
CA ARG A 180 5.87 -2.54 -15.25
C ARG A 180 6.89 -3.05 -16.26
N LEU A 181 7.16 -2.30 -17.32
CA LEU A 181 8.21 -2.64 -18.29
C LEU A 181 9.59 -2.52 -17.64
N ARG A 182 9.84 -1.46 -16.85
CA ARG A 182 11.07 -1.30 -16.07
C ARG A 182 11.22 -2.43 -15.06
N ASP A 183 10.14 -2.85 -14.43
CA ASP A 183 10.11 -3.98 -13.49
C ASP A 183 10.45 -5.30 -14.20
N ALA A 184 9.91 -5.52 -15.40
CA ALA A 184 10.27 -6.66 -16.25
C ALA A 184 11.77 -6.68 -16.59
N LEU A 185 12.34 -5.52 -16.91
CA LEU A 185 13.75 -5.37 -17.27
C LEU A 185 14.68 -5.50 -16.06
N SER A 186 14.24 -5.08 -14.87
CA SER A 186 14.97 -5.27 -13.61
C SER A 186 14.89 -6.68 -13.03
N GLY A 187 14.03 -7.54 -13.59
CA GLY A 187 13.85 -8.93 -13.14
C GLY A 187 12.85 -9.10 -11.98
N ARG A 188 12.10 -8.05 -11.62
CA ARG A 188 11.17 -8.02 -10.48
C ARG A 188 9.86 -8.81 -10.70
N LEU A 189 9.48 -9.10 -11.95
CA LEU A 189 8.21 -9.79 -12.30
C LEU A 189 8.12 -11.28 -11.92
N LYS A 190 9.08 -11.88 -11.21
CA LYS A 190 9.03 -13.32 -10.93
C LYS A 190 8.10 -13.73 -9.79
N ASN A 191 7.58 -12.79 -8.98
CA ASN A 191 6.82 -13.09 -7.77
C ASN A 191 5.48 -12.32 -7.61
N THR A 192 4.92 -11.73 -8.67
CA THR A 192 3.54 -11.18 -8.71
C THR A 192 2.65 -12.01 -9.61
#